data_AF-A0A7K6YNN5-F1
#
_entry.id   AF-A0A7K6YNN5-F1
#
_cell.length_a   1.000
_cell.length_b   1.000
_cell.length_c   1.000
_cell.angle_alpha   90.00
_cell.angle_beta   90.00
_cell.angle_gamma   90.00
#
_symmetry.space_group_name_H-M   'P 1'
#
loop_
_entity.id
_entity.type
_entity.pdbx_description
1 polymer ?
#
loop_
_entity_poly.entity_id
_entity_poly.type
_entity_poly.pdbx_seq_one_letter_code
_entity_poly.pdbx_strand_id
1 'polypeptide(L)'
;MTSMLTHAIRNLPASSAWAARVFVRSLSCSSQLQAAAVQPKSKKTLAKSGVKNIVVVEGVRIPFLQSGTSYADLMPHDLARAALQGLLNRTSVPRDVVDYIVYGTVIQEVKTSNVAREAALGAGFSDKTPAHTVTMACISSNQAMTTGVGLIAAGQCDVVVAGGVELMSDVPIRHSRKMRKTMLTLNRAKTLGQKLSLISKIRPDYFAPELPAVAEFSTSETMGHSADRLAAAFAVSRLEQDEYALRSHTLAKKAQEGGLLLDVVPFKVPGRETVTKDNGIRPSSMEQMGKLKPAFVKPFGTVTAANSSFL
;
A
#
# COMPACT_ATOMS: atom_id res chain seq x y z
N MET A 1 56.18 -13.79 -14.03
CA MET A 1 57.49 -13.56 -13.39
C MET A 1 57.23 -12.66 -12.19
N THR A 2 57.18 -13.17 -10.94
CA THR A 2 58.34 -13.36 -10.02
C THR A 2 59.13 -12.06 -9.85
N SER A 3 59.21 -11.41 -8.68
CA SER A 3 59.79 -11.84 -7.38
C SER A 3 59.43 -10.75 -6.33
N MET A 4 59.17 -10.95 -5.01
CA MET A 4 60.04 -11.44 -3.92
C MET A 4 61.39 -10.67 -3.79
N LEU A 5 62.00 -10.35 -2.63
CA LEU A 5 61.65 -10.45 -1.19
C LEU A 5 62.74 -9.68 -0.35
N THR A 6 62.41 -9.23 0.87
CA THR A 6 63.25 -9.00 2.09
C THR A 6 64.77 -8.69 2.06
N HIS A 7 65.18 -7.77 2.96
CA HIS A 7 66.39 -7.85 3.80
C HIS A 7 65.94 -7.65 5.28
N ALA A 8 66.28 -8.45 6.31
CA ALA A 8 67.54 -9.09 6.74
C ALA A 8 68.52 -8.09 7.42
N ILE A 9 68.39 -7.85 8.73
CA ILE A 9 69.05 -8.54 9.88
C ILE A 9 70.59 -8.34 9.97
N ARG A 10 71.02 -7.72 11.08
CA ARG A 10 72.36 -7.70 11.72
C ARG A 10 72.15 -7.32 13.20
N ASN A 11 72.85 -7.82 14.24
CA ASN A 11 73.97 -8.77 14.39
C ASN A 11 73.89 -9.50 15.76
N LEU A 12 74.55 -10.67 15.87
CA LEU A 12 74.99 -11.39 17.09
C LEU A 12 76.49 -11.09 17.36
N PRO A 13 77.21 -11.53 18.44
CA PRO A 13 77.03 -12.73 19.30
C PRO A 13 77.16 -12.40 20.84
N ALA A 14 77.52 -13.25 21.82
CA ALA A 14 78.00 -14.64 21.91
C ALA A 14 77.70 -15.29 23.29
N SER A 15 77.88 -16.62 23.40
CA SER A 15 78.07 -17.50 24.59
C SER A 15 77.09 -17.40 25.79
N SER A 16 76.81 -18.45 26.59
CA SER A 16 77.25 -19.86 26.63
C SER A 16 76.08 -20.78 27.04
N ALA A 17 76.21 -22.09 26.82
CA ALA A 17 75.13 -23.06 27.07
C ALA A 17 75.23 -23.75 28.43
N TRP A 18 74.08 -23.95 29.11
CA TRP A 18 73.66 -25.29 29.56
C TRP A 18 72.15 -25.35 29.88
N ALA A 19 71.64 -26.57 30.08
CA ALA A 19 70.24 -26.90 29.78
C ALA A 19 69.32 -27.15 30.99
N ALA A 20 68.04 -27.34 30.65
CA ALA A 20 66.98 -28.02 31.41
C ALA A 20 66.32 -27.29 32.60
N ARG A 21 65.07 -26.86 32.38
CA ARG A 21 63.91 -27.65 32.83
C ARG A 21 62.67 -27.38 31.97
N VAL A 22 62.05 -28.45 31.50
CA VAL A 22 60.75 -28.41 30.80
C VAL A 22 59.65 -28.16 31.82
N PHE A 23 58.86 -27.10 31.60
CA PHE A 23 57.48 -27.02 32.07
C PHE A 23 56.64 -26.30 31.01
N VAL A 24 56.02 -27.07 30.11
CA VAL A 24 55.04 -26.53 29.16
C VAL A 24 53.76 -26.24 29.95
N ARG A 25 53.58 -24.98 30.35
CA ARG A 25 52.25 -24.43 30.67
C ARG A 25 51.73 -23.73 29.43
N SER A 26 50.74 -24.34 28.78
CA SER A 26 50.00 -23.74 27.66
C SER A 26 49.18 -22.54 28.16
N LEU A 27 49.70 -21.33 27.96
CA LEU A 27 48.94 -20.10 28.13
C LEU A 27 47.94 -19.94 26.97
N SER A 28 46.82 -20.65 27.06
CA SER A 28 45.66 -20.44 26.20
C SER A 28 45.02 -19.09 26.55
N CYS A 29 45.49 -18.01 25.94
CA CYS A 29 44.81 -16.72 25.96
C CYS A 29 43.56 -16.73 25.06
N SER A 30 42.61 -17.61 25.40
CA SER A 30 41.24 -17.54 24.91
C SER A 30 40.53 -16.45 25.71
N SER A 31 40.65 -15.19 25.27
CA SER A 31 39.81 -14.10 25.78
C SER A 31 38.37 -14.34 25.34
N GLN A 32 37.64 -15.12 26.13
CA GLN A 32 36.19 -15.18 26.04
C GLN A 32 35.65 -13.78 26.35
N LEU A 33 35.38 -13.02 25.29
CA LEU A 33 34.43 -11.92 25.33
C LEU A 33 33.07 -12.53 25.68
N GLN A 34 32.81 -12.67 26.98
CA GLN A 34 31.47 -12.90 27.50
C GLN A 34 30.64 -11.68 27.10
N ALA A 35 29.94 -11.80 25.97
CA ALA A 35 28.89 -10.88 25.62
C ALA A 35 27.92 -10.85 26.79
N ALA A 36 27.90 -9.72 27.51
CA ALA A 36 27.06 -9.57 28.69
C ALA A 36 25.62 -9.89 28.29
N ALA A 37 25.02 -10.89 28.94
CA ALA A 37 23.67 -11.32 28.63
C ALA A 37 22.73 -10.13 28.75
N VAL A 38 22.21 -9.64 27.62
CA VAL A 38 21.30 -8.50 27.59
C VAL A 38 20.00 -8.93 28.22
N GLN A 39 19.87 -8.63 29.52
CA GLN A 39 18.65 -8.86 30.28
C GLN A 39 17.47 -8.21 29.53
N PRO A 40 16.43 -8.99 29.16
CA PRO A 40 15.32 -8.44 28.40
C PRO A 40 14.59 -7.41 29.25
N LYS A 41 14.74 -6.12 28.90
CA LYS A 41 14.06 -5.03 29.59
C LYS A 41 12.54 -5.25 29.53
N SER A 42 11.94 -5.49 30.70
CA SER A 42 10.49 -5.58 30.83
C SER A 42 9.83 -4.32 30.28
N LYS A 43 8.81 -4.49 29.44
CA LYS A 43 8.07 -3.39 28.80
C LYS A 43 6.85 -3.04 29.64
N LYS A 44 6.48 -1.76 29.66
CA LYS A 44 5.16 -1.33 30.17
C LYS A 44 4.09 -1.76 29.16
N THR A 45 3.08 -2.51 29.60
CA THR A 45 2.10 -3.20 28.72
C THR A 45 0.65 -2.77 28.92
N LEU A 46 0.34 -1.91 29.90
CA LEU A 46 -1.03 -1.56 30.25
C LEU A 46 -1.66 -0.54 29.29
N ALA A 47 -2.94 -0.79 28.95
CA ALA A 47 -3.80 0.17 28.27
C ALA A 47 -4.30 1.28 29.24
N LYS A 48 -4.95 2.31 28.70
CA LYS A 48 -5.54 3.40 29.51
C LYS A 48 -6.72 2.87 30.34
N SER A 49 -6.78 3.24 31.62
CA SER A 49 -7.96 3.07 32.46
C SER A 49 -9.01 4.16 32.18
N GLY A 50 -10.28 3.87 32.51
CA GLY A 50 -11.38 4.86 32.42
C GLY A 50 -11.95 5.10 31.01
N VAL A 51 -11.52 4.36 29.99
CA VAL A 51 -12.07 4.40 28.62
C VAL A 51 -12.48 2.98 28.20
N LYS A 52 -13.55 2.83 27.42
CA LYS A 52 -13.91 1.53 26.81
C LYS A 52 -12.74 1.02 25.97
N ASN A 53 -12.32 -0.23 26.17
CA ASN A 53 -11.37 -0.88 25.27
C ASN A 53 -12.06 -1.20 23.95
N ILE A 54 -11.45 -0.78 22.85
CA ILE A 54 -11.94 -1.01 21.48
C ILE A 54 -11.03 -2.06 20.84
N VAL A 55 -11.62 -3.08 20.23
CA VAL A 55 -10.90 -4.24 19.68
C VAL A 55 -11.33 -4.51 18.24
N VAL A 56 -10.43 -5.12 17.47
CA VAL A 56 -10.77 -5.68 16.16
C VAL A 56 -11.22 -7.12 16.39
N VAL A 57 -12.45 -7.46 16.00
CA VAL A 57 -12.98 -8.83 16.09
C VAL A 57 -12.39 -9.70 14.97
N GLU A 58 -12.36 -9.17 13.74
CA GLU A 58 -11.83 -9.83 12.55
C GLU A 58 -11.51 -8.78 11.47
N GLY A 59 -10.61 -9.12 10.54
CA GLY A 59 -10.32 -8.34 9.34
C GLY A 59 -10.33 -9.21 8.08
N VAL A 60 -10.81 -8.63 6.97
CA VAL A 60 -10.79 -9.29 5.65
C VAL A 60 -10.42 -8.31 4.54
N ARG A 61 -9.92 -8.84 3.43
CA ARG A 61 -9.81 -8.16 2.14
C ARG A 61 -10.04 -9.15 1.00
N ILE A 62 -10.52 -8.65 -0.14
CA ILE A 62 -10.42 -9.40 -1.39
C ILE A 62 -8.95 -9.40 -1.88
N PRO A 63 -8.55 -10.31 -2.79
CA PRO A 63 -7.22 -10.30 -3.38
C PRO A 63 -6.87 -8.95 -4.02
N PHE A 64 -5.66 -8.48 -3.80
CA PHE A 64 -5.15 -7.25 -4.39
C PHE A 64 -4.57 -7.56 -5.77
N LEU A 65 -5.22 -7.00 -6.78
CA LEU A 65 -4.90 -7.22 -8.18
C LEU A 65 -4.44 -5.92 -8.85
N GLN A 66 -3.44 -6.03 -9.72
CA GLN A 66 -3.03 -4.97 -10.65
C GLN A 66 -4.21 -4.55 -11.53
N SER A 67 -4.40 -3.25 -11.76
CA SER A 67 -5.51 -2.75 -12.58
C SER A 67 -5.39 -3.17 -14.04
N GLY A 68 -6.56 -3.24 -14.70
CA GLY A 68 -6.71 -3.84 -16.03
C GLY A 68 -6.71 -5.37 -16.03
N THR A 69 -6.59 -6.04 -14.87
CA THR A 69 -6.66 -7.51 -14.77
C THR A 69 -8.07 -7.99 -14.39
N SER A 70 -8.22 -8.91 -13.42
CA SER A 70 -9.47 -9.65 -13.22
C SER A 70 -10.67 -8.79 -12.82
N TYR A 71 -10.46 -7.59 -12.25
CA TYR A 71 -11.52 -6.67 -11.82
C TYR A 71 -11.88 -5.56 -12.82
N ALA A 72 -11.38 -5.62 -14.06
CA ALA A 72 -11.54 -4.54 -15.04
C ALA A 72 -12.99 -4.20 -15.40
N ASP A 73 -13.91 -5.17 -15.36
CA ASP A 73 -15.32 -5.00 -15.78
C ASP A 73 -16.27 -4.75 -14.59
N LEU A 74 -15.74 -4.27 -13.45
CA LEU A 74 -16.48 -4.00 -12.21
C LEU A 74 -16.44 -2.52 -11.85
N MET A 75 -17.29 -2.10 -10.91
CA MET A 75 -17.24 -0.78 -10.26
C MET A 75 -16.61 -0.89 -8.86
N PRO A 76 -16.07 0.20 -8.27
CA PRO A 76 -15.49 0.16 -6.93
C PRO A 76 -16.49 -0.33 -5.85
N HIS A 77 -17.77 -0.02 -5.98
CA HIS A 77 -18.79 -0.50 -5.03
C HIS A 77 -19.00 -2.03 -5.07
N ASP A 78 -18.71 -2.69 -6.21
CA ASP A 78 -18.79 -4.16 -6.32
C ASP A 78 -17.68 -4.84 -5.51
N LEU A 79 -16.47 -4.27 -5.54
CA LEU A 79 -15.33 -4.75 -4.76
C LEU A 79 -15.54 -4.53 -3.26
N ALA A 80 -16.09 -3.38 -2.87
CA ALA A 80 -16.47 -3.12 -1.48
C ALA A 80 -17.57 -4.09 -1.02
N ARG A 81 -18.59 -4.34 -1.86
CA ARG A 81 -19.64 -5.34 -1.59
C ARG A 81 -19.04 -6.73 -1.36
N ALA A 82 -18.09 -7.15 -2.20
CA ALA A 82 -17.42 -8.45 -2.06
C ALA A 82 -16.62 -8.56 -0.74
N ALA A 83 -15.87 -7.53 -0.37
CA ALA A 83 -15.14 -7.50 0.90
C ALA A 83 -16.09 -7.51 2.12
N LEU A 84 -17.17 -6.73 2.06
CA LEU A 84 -18.21 -6.66 3.08
C LEU A 84 -18.98 -7.99 3.25
N GLN A 85 -19.32 -8.66 2.15
CA GLN A 85 -19.91 -10.01 2.17
C GLN A 85 -18.93 -11.04 2.73
N GLY A 86 -17.64 -10.95 2.38
CA GLY A 86 -16.58 -11.78 2.96
C GLY A 86 -16.46 -11.61 4.47
N LEU A 87 -16.59 -10.38 4.97
CA LEU A 87 -16.56 -10.08 6.41
C LEU A 87 -17.79 -10.68 7.12
N LEU A 88 -18.99 -10.47 6.58
CA LEU A 88 -20.22 -11.05 7.12
C LEU A 88 -20.16 -12.58 7.17
N ASN A 89 -19.68 -13.22 6.09
CA ASN A 89 -19.56 -14.67 6.01
C ASN A 89 -18.52 -15.23 7.00
N ARG A 90 -17.37 -14.55 7.17
CA ARG A 90 -16.31 -14.99 8.10
C ARG A 90 -16.70 -14.78 9.56
N THR A 91 -17.33 -13.65 9.88
CA THR A 91 -17.65 -13.28 11.26
C THR A 91 -19.00 -13.82 11.75
N SER A 92 -19.92 -14.14 10.83
CA SER A 92 -21.31 -14.51 11.14
C SER A 92 -22.04 -13.51 12.05
N VAL A 93 -21.62 -12.24 12.04
CA VAL A 93 -22.21 -11.18 12.87
C VAL A 93 -23.65 -10.86 12.42
N PRO A 94 -24.62 -10.75 13.36
CA PRO A 94 -25.97 -10.32 13.03
C PRO A 94 -25.98 -8.95 12.34
N ARG A 95 -26.61 -8.86 11.17
CA ARG A 95 -26.66 -7.62 10.35
C ARG A 95 -27.22 -6.42 11.12
N ASP A 96 -28.10 -6.69 12.10
CA ASP A 96 -28.75 -5.69 12.94
C ASP A 96 -27.94 -5.19 14.14
N VAL A 97 -26.80 -5.80 14.48
CA VAL A 97 -25.95 -5.30 15.58
C VAL A 97 -24.93 -4.26 15.09
N VAL A 98 -24.78 -4.06 13.78
CA VAL A 98 -23.86 -3.07 13.23
C VAL A 98 -24.52 -1.69 13.22
N ASP A 99 -24.02 -0.80 14.07
CA ASP A 99 -24.54 0.56 14.26
C ASP A 99 -24.10 1.51 13.14
N TYR A 100 -22.89 1.31 12.59
CA TYR A 100 -22.30 2.23 11.62
C TYR A 100 -21.33 1.54 10.65
N ILE A 101 -21.23 2.06 9.43
CA ILE A 101 -20.24 1.62 8.43
C ILE A 101 -19.46 2.82 7.87
N VAL A 102 -18.12 2.73 7.82
CA VAL A 102 -17.26 3.76 7.21
C VAL A 102 -16.30 3.12 6.21
N TYR A 103 -16.28 3.59 4.97
CA TYR A 103 -15.38 3.07 3.93
C TYR A 103 -14.55 4.17 3.28
N GLY A 104 -13.23 3.95 3.23
CA GLY A 104 -12.27 4.82 2.55
C GLY A 104 -12.24 4.60 1.03
N THR A 105 -12.21 5.67 0.23
CA THR A 105 -11.85 5.60 -1.21
C THR A 105 -11.32 6.95 -1.69
N VAL A 106 -10.50 6.97 -2.75
CA VAL A 106 -9.90 8.20 -3.31
C VAL A 106 -10.56 8.58 -4.63
N ILE A 107 -10.65 7.67 -5.59
CA ILE A 107 -11.30 7.95 -6.87
C ILE A 107 -12.78 7.57 -6.77
N GLN A 108 -13.62 8.56 -6.51
CA GLN A 108 -15.07 8.36 -6.42
C GLN A 108 -15.69 8.08 -7.78
N GLU A 109 -16.43 6.97 -7.87
CA GLU A 109 -17.39 6.75 -8.94
C GLU A 109 -18.64 7.62 -8.73
N VAL A 110 -19.04 8.35 -9.76
CA VAL A 110 -20.09 9.39 -9.67
C VAL A 110 -21.48 8.82 -9.39
N LYS A 111 -21.79 7.60 -9.85
CA LYS A 111 -23.05 6.91 -9.57
C LYS A 111 -23.15 6.46 -8.11
N THR A 112 -22.03 6.13 -7.48
CA THR A 112 -21.98 5.61 -6.10
C THR A 112 -21.17 6.53 -5.20
N SER A 113 -21.51 7.83 -5.18
CA SER A 113 -20.80 8.86 -4.41
C SER A 113 -20.54 8.47 -2.95
N ASN A 114 -21.54 7.86 -2.28
CA ASN A 114 -21.37 7.19 -0.99
C ASN A 114 -21.17 5.69 -1.20
N VAL A 115 -19.99 5.31 -1.69
CA VAL A 115 -19.59 3.91 -1.96
C VAL A 115 -19.87 3.00 -0.76
N ALA A 116 -19.67 3.51 0.46
CA ALA A 116 -19.94 2.78 1.69
C ALA A 116 -21.40 2.33 1.81
N ARG A 117 -22.37 3.22 1.52
CA ARG A 117 -23.79 2.92 1.63
C ARG A 117 -24.25 1.95 0.56
N GLU A 118 -23.89 2.18 -0.69
CA GLU A 118 -24.30 1.32 -1.81
C GLU A 118 -23.71 -0.10 -1.67
N ALA A 119 -22.44 -0.20 -1.26
CA ALA A 119 -21.80 -1.48 -0.99
C ALA A 119 -22.39 -2.20 0.23
N ALA A 120 -22.74 -1.48 1.30
CA ALA A 120 -23.36 -2.06 2.49
C ALA A 120 -24.76 -2.63 2.22
N LEU A 121 -25.60 -1.90 1.48
CA LEU A 121 -26.91 -2.38 1.05
C LEU A 121 -26.77 -3.60 0.16
N GLY A 122 -25.88 -3.56 -0.85
CA GLY A 122 -25.61 -4.71 -1.71
C GLY A 122 -24.99 -5.92 -0.98
N ALA A 123 -24.29 -5.69 0.13
CA ALA A 123 -23.76 -6.76 0.98
C ALA A 123 -24.82 -7.36 1.91
N GLY A 124 -25.97 -6.70 2.06
CA GLY A 124 -27.08 -7.16 2.89
C GLY A 124 -27.01 -6.73 4.35
N PHE A 125 -26.27 -5.66 4.68
CA PHE A 125 -26.41 -5.00 5.99
C PHE A 125 -27.82 -4.41 6.16
N SER A 126 -28.22 -4.16 7.40
CA SER A 126 -29.57 -3.68 7.72
C SER A 126 -29.80 -2.26 7.17
N ASP A 127 -31.01 -1.97 6.65
CA ASP A 127 -31.35 -0.65 6.10
C ASP A 127 -31.12 0.47 7.11
N LYS A 128 -31.33 0.17 8.40
CA LYS A 128 -31.14 1.08 9.53
C LYS A 128 -29.69 1.49 9.75
N THR A 129 -28.70 0.74 9.26
CA THR A 129 -27.28 0.96 9.53
C THR A 129 -26.74 2.11 8.66
N PRO A 130 -26.55 3.34 9.19
CA PRO A 130 -25.96 4.43 8.44
C PRO A 130 -24.56 4.08 7.93
N ALA A 131 -24.20 4.67 6.78
CA ALA A 131 -22.87 4.54 6.22
C ALA A 131 -22.41 5.84 5.57
N HIS A 132 -21.12 6.16 5.67
CA HIS A 132 -20.51 7.22 4.88
C HIS A 132 -19.16 6.82 4.29
N THR A 133 -18.86 7.39 3.13
CA THR A 133 -17.55 7.33 2.50
C THR A 133 -16.65 8.44 3.02
N VAL A 134 -15.38 8.13 3.25
CA VAL A 134 -14.34 9.09 3.65
C VAL A 134 -13.18 9.06 2.65
N THR A 135 -12.54 10.21 2.45
CA THR A 135 -11.41 10.35 1.51
C THR A 135 -10.28 11.10 2.21
N MET A 136 -9.12 10.45 2.30
CA MET A 136 -7.88 11.00 2.84
C MET A 136 -6.67 10.35 2.13
N ALA A 137 -6.65 10.43 0.80
CA ALA A 137 -5.60 9.84 -0.05
C ALA A 137 -5.29 8.37 0.31
N CYS A 138 -4.02 7.96 0.27
CA CYS A 138 -3.57 6.60 0.57
C CYS A 138 -3.97 6.08 1.97
N ILE A 139 -4.32 6.96 2.91
CA ILE A 139 -4.74 6.61 4.27
C ILE A 139 -6.26 6.66 4.47
N SER A 140 -7.07 6.74 3.40
CA SER A 140 -8.54 6.76 3.47
C SER A 140 -9.12 5.62 4.32
N SER A 141 -8.61 4.39 4.17
CA SER A 141 -9.05 3.24 4.98
C SER A 141 -8.62 3.33 6.45
N ASN A 142 -7.47 3.95 6.73
CA ASN A 142 -7.06 4.25 8.10
C ASN A 142 -7.96 5.32 8.72
N GLN A 143 -8.30 6.37 7.96
CA GLN A 143 -9.25 7.39 8.42
C GLN A 143 -10.65 6.79 8.65
N ALA A 144 -11.08 5.81 7.85
CA ALA A 144 -12.32 5.08 8.11
C ALA A 144 -12.29 4.35 9.47
N MET A 145 -11.20 3.63 9.76
CA MET A 145 -10.99 2.99 11.07
C MET A 145 -10.93 4.02 12.21
N THR A 146 -10.20 5.12 12.03
CA THR A 146 -10.09 6.22 13.02
C THR A 146 -11.45 6.85 13.30
N THR A 147 -12.26 7.12 12.28
CA THR A 147 -13.62 7.65 12.44
C THR A 147 -14.51 6.67 13.21
N GLY A 148 -14.48 5.37 12.87
CA GLY A 148 -15.23 4.34 13.59
C GLY A 148 -14.81 4.20 15.06
N VAL A 149 -13.51 4.16 15.33
CA VAL A 149 -12.94 4.15 16.69
C VAL A 149 -13.36 5.40 17.47
N GLY A 150 -13.42 6.57 16.82
CA GLY A 150 -13.92 7.81 17.41
C GLY A 150 -15.39 7.72 17.84
N LEU A 151 -16.26 7.14 16.99
CA LEU A 151 -17.68 6.93 17.31
C LEU A 151 -17.88 6.00 18.51
N ILE A 152 -17.11 4.90 18.59
CA ILE A 152 -17.17 3.96 19.72
C ILE A 152 -16.62 4.60 21.01
N ALA A 153 -15.49 5.31 20.93
CA ALA A 153 -14.91 6.01 22.08
C ALA A 153 -15.82 7.12 22.62
N ALA A 154 -16.59 7.77 21.74
CA ALA A 154 -17.60 8.77 22.10
C ALA A 154 -18.94 8.18 22.59
N GLY A 155 -19.07 6.85 22.62
CA GLY A 155 -20.29 6.16 23.05
C GLY A 155 -21.50 6.35 22.12
N GLN A 156 -21.26 6.70 20.84
CA GLN A 156 -22.33 6.86 19.84
C GLN A 156 -22.72 5.53 19.17
N CYS A 157 -21.80 4.57 19.17
CA CYS A 157 -21.94 3.22 18.61
C CYS A 157 -21.19 2.23 19.51
N ASP A 158 -21.58 0.96 19.49
CA ASP A 158 -20.79 -0.13 20.09
C ASP A 158 -20.15 -1.02 19.02
N VAL A 159 -20.76 -1.14 17.83
CA VAL A 159 -20.22 -1.95 16.71
C VAL A 159 -20.16 -1.14 15.42
N VAL A 160 -18.95 -1.01 14.86
CA VAL A 160 -18.70 -0.31 13.59
C VAL A 160 -17.92 -1.22 12.63
N VAL A 161 -18.32 -1.25 11.36
CA VAL A 161 -17.51 -1.85 10.28
C VAL A 161 -16.73 -0.74 9.58
N ALA A 162 -15.40 -0.85 9.60
CA ALA A 162 -14.51 0.06 8.89
C ALA A 162 -13.74 -0.67 7.79
N GLY A 163 -13.43 0.01 6.70
CA GLY A 163 -12.64 -0.55 5.60
C GLY A 163 -12.35 0.47 4.51
N GLY A 164 -12.13 -0.01 3.30
CA GLY A 164 -11.98 0.85 2.13
C GLY A 164 -11.89 0.06 0.83
N VAL A 165 -11.96 0.79 -0.28
CA VAL A 165 -11.92 0.23 -1.63
C VAL A 165 -11.30 1.23 -2.60
N GLU A 166 -10.67 0.71 -3.66
CA GLU A 166 -10.17 1.51 -4.75
C GLU A 166 -10.21 0.69 -6.05
N LEU A 167 -10.43 1.34 -7.19
CA LEU A 167 -10.42 0.68 -8.50
C LEU A 167 -9.84 1.60 -9.59
N MET A 168 -8.59 1.36 -9.98
CA MET A 168 -7.94 2.14 -11.05
C MET A 168 -8.19 1.57 -12.46
N SER A 169 -9.07 0.57 -12.60
CA SER A 169 -9.45 0.02 -13.91
C SER A 169 -10.58 0.78 -14.59
N ASP A 170 -11.47 1.43 -13.82
CA ASP A 170 -12.58 2.25 -14.32
C ASP A 170 -12.45 3.69 -13.76
N VAL A 171 -11.42 4.41 -14.22
CA VAL A 171 -11.17 5.79 -13.77
C VAL A 171 -12.02 6.79 -14.56
N PRO A 172 -12.76 7.71 -13.90
CA PRO A 172 -13.74 8.55 -14.57
C PRO A 172 -13.08 9.61 -15.46
N ILE A 173 -13.16 9.42 -16.78
CA ILE A 173 -12.70 10.38 -17.78
C ILE A 173 -13.69 11.55 -17.88
N ARG A 174 -13.22 12.78 -17.72
CA ARG A 174 -14.06 13.99 -17.76
C ARG A 174 -13.95 14.63 -19.15
N HIS A 175 -15.03 15.25 -19.63
CA HIS A 175 -14.91 16.23 -20.71
C HIS A 175 -14.27 17.53 -20.21
N SER A 176 -13.76 18.34 -21.14
CA SER A 176 -13.26 19.69 -20.81
C SER A 176 -14.24 20.50 -19.94
N ARG A 177 -13.71 21.35 -19.04
CA ARG A 177 -14.53 22.27 -18.22
C ARG A 177 -15.48 23.12 -19.07
N LYS A 178 -15.08 23.52 -20.28
CA LYS A 178 -15.91 24.28 -21.23
C LYS A 178 -17.12 23.47 -21.69
N MET A 179 -16.90 22.21 -22.11
CA MET A 179 -17.96 21.31 -22.53
C MET A 179 -18.95 21.02 -21.41
N ARG A 180 -18.44 20.66 -20.22
CA ARG A 180 -19.28 20.38 -19.03
C ARG A 180 -20.17 21.58 -18.68
N LYS A 181 -19.63 22.80 -18.72
CA LYS A 181 -20.41 24.04 -18.52
C LYS A 181 -21.48 24.20 -19.60
N THR A 182 -21.16 23.97 -20.88
CA THR A 182 -22.12 24.10 -21.98
C THR A 182 -23.25 23.06 -21.88
N MET A 183 -22.95 21.78 -21.61
CA MET A 183 -23.95 20.74 -21.39
C MET A 183 -24.90 21.06 -20.23
N LEU A 184 -24.36 21.48 -19.08
CA LEU A 184 -25.17 21.89 -17.92
C LEU A 184 -26.03 23.14 -18.20
N THR A 185 -25.57 24.04 -19.08
CA THR A 185 -26.34 25.24 -19.48
C THR A 185 -27.41 24.88 -20.51
N LEU A 186 -27.13 23.96 -21.44
CA LEU A 186 -28.07 23.43 -22.43
C LEU A 186 -29.28 22.76 -21.76
N ASN A 187 -29.04 21.97 -20.71
CA ASN A 187 -30.11 21.34 -19.91
C ASN A 187 -31.00 22.36 -19.16
N ARG A 188 -30.55 23.62 -18.99
CA ARG A 188 -31.32 24.71 -18.37
C ARG A 188 -31.99 25.64 -19.40
N ALA A 189 -31.59 25.59 -20.67
CA ALA A 189 -32.11 26.46 -21.71
C ALA A 189 -33.55 26.08 -22.09
N LYS A 190 -34.49 27.02 -21.95
CA LYS A 190 -35.92 26.77 -22.21
C LYS A 190 -36.30 26.93 -23.68
N THR A 191 -35.64 27.82 -24.42
CA THR A 191 -36.00 28.13 -25.82
C THR A 191 -35.05 27.48 -26.83
N LEU A 192 -35.57 27.19 -28.04
CA LEU A 192 -34.77 26.63 -29.13
C LEU A 192 -33.62 27.55 -29.56
N GLY A 193 -33.84 28.86 -29.61
CA GLY A 193 -32.80 29.85 -29.93
C GLY A 193 -31.65 29.87 -28.92
N GLN A 194 -31.95 29.75 -27.62
CA GLN A 194 -30.92 29.61 -26.58
C GLN A 194 -30.13 28.31 -26.74
N LYS A 195 -30.80 27.19 -27.07
CA LYS A 195 -30.13 25.91 -27.33
C LYS A 195 -29.21 25.98 -28.55
N LEU A 196 -29.68 26.53 -29.67
CA LEU A 196 -28.85 26.73 -30.88
C LEU A 196 -27.63 27.63 -30.59
N SER A 197 -27.81 28.74 -29.87
CA SER A 197 -26.72 29.66 -29.48
C SER A 197 -25.67 29.03 -28.56
N LEU A 198 -26.03 27.97 -27.82
CA LEU A 198 -25.11 27.22 -26.97
C LEU A 198 -24.39 26.11 -27.76
N ILE A 199 -25.10 25.43 -28.67
CA ILE A 199 -24.51 24.43 -29.58
C ILE A 199 -23.51 25.10 -30.53
N SER A 200 -23.81 26.27 -31.09
CA SER A 200 -22.90 27.02 -31.97
C SER A 200 -21.62 27.55 -31.28
N LYS A 201 -21.55 27.46 -29.94
CA LYS A 201 -20.34 27.77 -29.15
C LYS A 201 -19.49 26.54 -28.85
N ILE A 202 -19.94 25.33 -29.20
CA ILE A 202 -19.14 24.11 -29.08
C ILE A 202 -18.07 24.16 -30.18
N ARG A 203 -16.81 23.96 -29.79
CA ARG A 203 -15.63 23.95 -30.66
C ARG A 203 -14.90 22.61 -30.53
N PRO A 204 -14.02 22.23 -31.48
CA PRO A 204 -13.27 20.97 -31.39
C PRO A 204 -12.50 20.80 -30.07
N ASP A 205 -11.94 21.87 -29.49
CA ASP A 205 -11.22 21.83 -28.21
C ASP A 205 -12.11 21.46 -27.00
N TYR A 206 -13.44 21.49 -27.14
CA TYR A 206 -14.37 21.12 -26.07
C TYR A 206 -14.39 19.61 -25.86
N PHE A 207 -14.11 18.82 -26.90
CA PHE A 207 -14.11 17.36 -26.86
C PHE A 207 -12.82 16.75 -26.29
N ALA A 208 -11.81 17.57 -25.98
CA ALA A 208 -10.59 17.11 -25.33
C ALA A 208 -10.92 16.42 -23.99
N PRO A 209 -10.47 15.17 -23.77
CA PRO A 209 -10.66 14.46 -22.51
C PRO A 209 -9.71 15.00 -21.44
N GLU A 210 -10.26 15.28 -20.26
CA GLU A 210 -9.54 15.51 -19.02
C GLU A 210 -9.43 14.17 -18.27
N LEU A 211 -8.31 13.47 -18.44
CA LEU A 211 -7.98 12.27 -17.67
C LEU A 211 -7.67 12.65 -16.20
N PRO A 212 -8.03 11.81 -15.21
CA PRO A 212 -7.58 12.01 -13.84
C PRO A 212 -6.06 11.88 -13.77
N ALA A 213 -5.38 12.92 -13.29
CA ALA A 213 -3.93 12.93 -13.17
C ALA A 213 -3.49 12.21 -11.89
N VAL A 214 -2.51 11.29 -12.00
CA VAL A 214 -1.78 10.72 -10.85
C VAL A 214 -0.68 11.70 -10.37
N ALA A 215 -1.05 12.98 -10.31
CA ALA A 215 -0.23 14.10 -9.88
C ALA A 215 -1.00 14.86 -8.81
N GLU A 216 -0.30 15.28 -7.76
CA GLU A 216 -0.88 16.12 -6.72
C GLU A 216 -1.34 17.45 -7.35
N PHE A 217 -2.60 17.81 -7.17
CA PHE A 217 -3.19 18.98 -7.84
C PHE A 217 -2.53 20.30 -7.39
N SER A 218 -2.13 20.39 -6.12
CA SER A 218 -1.53 21.60 -5.55
C SER A 218 -0.09 21.85 -5.99
N THR A 219 0.69 20.80 -6.28
CA THR A 219 2.12 20.91 -6.66
C THR A 219 2.40 20.54 -8.11
N SER A 220 1.44 19.90 -8.81
CA SER A 220 1.63 19.24 -10.10
C SER A 220 2.69 18.12 -10.11
N GLU A 221 3.13 17.66 -8.94
CA GLU A 221 4.16 16.62 -8.80
C GLU A 221 3.52 15.22 -8.74
N THR A 222 4.04 14.24 -9.48
CA THR A 222 3.58 12.84 -9.35
C THR A 222 4.24 12.17 -8.15
N MET A 223 3.54 11.21 -7.54
CA MET A 223 4.02 10.50 -6.34
C MET A 223 5.41 9.89 -6.54
N GLY A 224 5.69 9.34 -7.73
CA GLY A 224 6.99 8.76 -8.07
C GLY A 224 8.12 9.78 -8.26
N HIS A 225 7.82 11.01 -8.72
CA HIS A 225 8.82 12.09 -8.75
C HIS A 225 9.19 12.54 -7.33
N SER A 226 8.18 12.70 -6.47
CA SER A 226 8.42 13.04 -5.06
C SER A 226 9.19 11.94 -4.32
N ALA A 227 8.92 10.66 -4.63
CA ALA A 227 9.67 9.53 -4.09
C ALA A 227 11.15 9.54 -4.52
N ASP A 228 11.44 9.82 -5.80
CA ASP A 228 12.81 9.88 -6.32
C ASP A 228 13.59 11.05 -5.69
N ARG A 229 12.96 12.24 -5.62
CA ARG A 229 13.52 13.41 -4.92
C ARG A 229 13.76 13.14 -3.43
N LEU A 230 12.84 12.44 -2.76
CA LEU A 230 12.96 12.08 -1.35
C LEU A 230 14.11 11.08 -1.14
N ALA A 231 14.21 10.05 -1.98
CA ALA A 231 15.31 9.09 -1.94
C ALA A 231 16.67 9.79 -2.12
N ALA A 232 16.79 10.68 -3.10
CA ALA A 232 18.00 11.48 -3.31
C ALA A 232 18.31 12.40 -2.11
N ALA A 233 17.31 13.05 -1.52
CA ALA A 233 17.50 13.94 -0.36
C ALA A 233 17.99 13.21 0.90
N PHE A 234 17.65 11.92 1.05
CA PHE A 234 18.12 11.05 2.14
C PHE A 234 19.26 10.11 1.72
N ALA A 235 19.87 10.34 0.54
CA ALA A 235 20.96 9.55 -0.03
C ALA A 235 20.68 8.03 -0.16
N VAL A 236 19.42 7.64 -0.31
CA VAL A 236 19.01 6.23 -0.48
C VAL A 236 19.37 5.79 -1.90
N SER A 237 20.32 4.87 -2.02
CA SER A 237 20.85 4.43 -3.30
C SER A 237 19.85 3.59 -4.10
N ARG A 238 20.08 3.51 -5.41
CA ARG A 238 19.33 2.62 -6.32
C ARG A 238 19.41 1.15 -5.89
N LEU A 239 20.55 0.71 -5.37
CA LEU A 239 20.77 -0.66 -4.94
C LEU A 239 19.88 -1.02 -3.75
N GLU A 240 19.87 -0.19 -2.71
CA GLU A 240 19.04 -0.38 -1.51
C GLU A 240 17.53 -0.44 -1.83
N GLN A 241 17.08 0.39 -2.79
CA GLN A 241 15.69 0.38 -3.25
C GLN A 241 15.32 -0.93 -3.95
N ASP A 242 16.18 -1.42 -4.84
CA ASP A 242 15.96 -2.69 -5.55
C ASP A 242 16.04 -3.89 -4.58
N GLU A 243 16.97 -3.88 -3.62
CA GLU A 243 17.09 -4.91 -2.58
C GLU A 243 15.83 -4.99 -1.70
N TYR A 244 15.30 -3.83 -1.27
CA TYR A 244 14.08 -3.78 -0.47
C TYR A 244 12.86 -4.29 -1.26
N ALA A 245 12.74 -3.92 -2.52
CA ALA A 245 11.64 -4.37 -3.38
C ALA A 245 11.73 -5.88 -3.69
N LEU A 246 12.93 -6.41 -3.96
CA LEU A 246 13.15 -7.85 -4.11
C LEU A 246 12.79 -8.61 -2.82
N ARG A 247 13.24 -8.11 -1.66
CA ARG A 247 12.87 -8.64 -0.34
C ARG A 247 11.35 -8.66 -0.16
N SER A 248 10.67 -7.57 -0.49
CA SER A 248 9.20 -7.45 -0.37
C SER A 248 8.48 -8.52 -1.18
N HIS A 249 8.76 -8.63 -2.49
CA HIS A 249 8.16 -9.67 -3.33
C HIS A 249 8.51 -11.10 -2.89
N THR A 250 9.74 -11.34 -2.42
CA THR A 250 10.18 -12.67 -1.95
C THR A 250 9.48 -13.08 -0.66
N LEU A 251 9.34 -12.15 0.30
CA LEU A 251 8.64 -12.40 1.56
C LEU A 251 7.12 -12.52 1.34
N ALA A 252 6.53 -11.72 0.46
CA ALA A 252 5.12 -11.84 0.07
C ALA A 252 4.84 -13.21 -0.59
N LYS A 253 5.72 -13.67 -1.49
CA LYS A 253 5.62 -15.01 -2.09
C LYS A 253 5.67 -16.10 -1.02
N LYS A 254 6.67 -16.04 -0.13
CA LYS A 254 6.80 -17.00 0.98
C LYS A 254 5.58 -16.99 1.91
N ALA A 255 5.01 -15.83 2.20
CA ALA A 255 3.80 -15.70 3.02
C ALA A 255 2.56 -16.28 2.33
N GLN A 256 2.41 -16.07 1.01
CA GLN A 256 1.31 -16.63 0.22
C GLN A 256 1.43 -18.16 0.08
N GLU A 257 2.64 -18.67 -0.16
CA GLU A 257 2.90 -20.12 -0.25
C GLU A 257 2.78 -20.82 1.12
N GLY A 258 3.16 -20.13 2.21
CA GLY A 258 3.00 -20.59 3.58
C GLY A 258 1.61 -20.37 4.19
N GLY A 259 0.62 -19.86 3.44
CA GLY A 259 -0.75 -19.67 3.91
C GLY A 259 -0.92 -18.58 5.00
N LEU A 260 0.04 -17.66 5.14
CA LEU A 260 0.04 -16.62 6.18
C LEU A 260 -0.87 -15.42 5.86
N LEU A 261 -1.34 -15.29 4.62
CA LEU A 261 -2.26 -14.24 4.17
C LEU A 261 -3.72 -14.60 4.52
N LEU A 262 -3.98 -14.76 5.81
CA LEU A 262 -5.28 -15.18 6.34
C LEU A 262 -6.38 -14.14 6.11
N ASP A 263 -6.00 -12.87 5.95
CA ASP A 263 -6.88 -11.74 5.65
C ASP A 263 -7.59 -11.86 4.28
N VAL A 264 -7.06 -12.65 3.35
CA VAL A 264 -7.66 -12.84 2.02
C VAL A 264 -8.93 -13.68 2.08
N VAL A 265 -10.03 -13.14 1.53
CA VAL A 265 -11.26 -13.89 1.21
C VAL A 265 -11.35 -14.12 -0.31
N PRO A 266 -11.55 -15.35 -0.80
CA PRO A 266 -11.74 -15.62 -2.23
C PRO A 266 -12.92 -14.84 -2.81
N PHE A 267 -12.74 -14.27 -4.00
CA PHE A 267 -13.78 -13.51 -4.70
C PHE A 267 -14.11 -14.15 -6.06
N LYS A 268 -15.36 -14.60 -6.21
CA LYS A 268 -15.90 -15.06 -7.50
C LYS A 268 -16.29 -13.85 -8.34
N VAL A 269 -15.44 -13.49 -9.28
CA VAL A 269 -15.74 -12.41 -10.25
C VAL A 269 -16.79 -12.91 -11.26
N PRO A 270 -17.86 -12.14 -11.53
CA PRO A 270 -18.82 -12.44 -12.59
C PRO A 270 -18.14 -12.67 -13.94
N GLY A 271 -18.52 -13.74 -14.65
CA GLY A 271 -17.96 -14.08 -15.97
C GLY A 271 -16.48 -14.53 -15.99
N ARG A 272 -15.79 -14.60 -14.85
CA ARG A 272 -14.36 -14.97 -14.76
C ARG A 272 -14.13 -16.04 -13.68
N GLU A 273 -12.91 -16.54 -13.55
CA GLU A 273 -12.56 -17.53 -12.51
C GLU A 273 -12.57 -16.92 -11.09
N THR A 274 -12.61 -17.77 -10.07
CA THR A 274 -12.53 -17.32 -8.66
C THR A 274 -11.10 -16.87 -8.35
N VAL A 275 -10.94 -15.61 -7.96
CA VAL A 275 -9.65 -15.07 -7.56
C VAL A 275 -9.39 -15.43 -6.09
N THR A 276 -8.26 -16.07 -5.81
CA THR A 276 -7.87 -16.55 -4.48
C THR A 276 -6.53 -15.99 -3.99
N LYS A 277 -5.77 -15.32 -4.85
CA LYS A 277 -4.38 -14.90 -4.63
C LYS A 277 -4.10 -13.52 -5.20
N ASP A 278 -3.16 -12.81 -4.60
CA ASP A 278 -2.70 -11.51 -5.08
C ASP A 278 -1.83 -11.72 -6.35
N ASN A 279 -2.02 -10.91 -7.39
CA ASN A 279 -1.25 -11.05 -8.65
C ASN A 279 -0.02 -10.14 -8.74
N GLY A 280 0.18 -9.24 -7.76
CA GLY A 280 1.33 -8.36 -7.68
C GLY A 280 2.64 -9.03 -7.22
N ILE A 281 2.61 -10.30 -6.83
CA ILE A 281 3.74 -11.00 -6.24
C ILE A 281 4.65 -11.56 -7.35
N ARG A 282 5.65 -10.77 -7.76
CA ARG A 282 6.56 -11.09 -8.87
C ARG A 282 8.05 -10.90 -8.52
N PRO A 283 8.65 -11.77 -7.68
CA PRO A 283 10.08 -11.69 -7.40
C PRO A 283 10.90 -11.90 -8.69
N SER A 284 11.92 -11.07 -8.86
CA SER A 284 12.86 -11.06 -10.00
C SER A 284 14.28 -11.32 -9.48
N SER A 285 15.33 -11.03 -10.25
CA SER A 285 16.72 -11.01 -9.76
C SER A 285 17.25 -9.57 -9.67
N MET A 286 18.22 -9.32 -8.78
CA MET A 286 18.89 -8.03 -8.68
C MET A 286 19.51 -7.59 -10.02
N GLU A 287 20.01 -8.54 -10.81
CA GLU A 287 20.54 -8.27 -12.16
C GLU A 287 19.46 -7.81 -13.15
N GLN A 288 18.25 -8.37 -13.08
CA GLN A 288 17.13 -7.96 -13.92
C GLN A 288 16.60 -6.60 -13.49
N MET A 289 16.46 -6.36 -12.20
CA MET A 289 16.02 -5.07 -11.65
C MET A 289 17.03 -3.98 -12.00
N GLY A 290 18.33 -4.19 -11.76
CA GLY A 290 19.40 -3.22 -12.07
C GLY A 290 19.49 -2.81 -13.55
N LYS A 291 18.99 -3.64 -14.49
CA LYS A 291 18.89 -3.30 -15.92
C LYS A 291 17.74 -2.34 -16.26
N LEU A 292 16.79 -2.12 -15.35
CA LEU A 292 15.64 -1.25 -15.58
C LEU A 292 16.01 0.23 -15.50
N LYS A 293 15.50 0.98 -16.47
CA LYS A 293 15.61 2.43 -16.55
C LYS A 293 14.72 3.10 -15.48
N PRO A 294 15.09 4.30 -15.00
CA PRO A 294 14.24 5.08 -14.10
C PRO A 294 12.86 5.36 -14.70
N ALA A 295 11.82 5.26 -13.88
CA ALA A 295 10.43 5.41 -14.30
C ALA A 295 10.01 6.89 -14.35
N PHE A 296 10.41 7.66 -13.34
CA PHE A 296 9.98 9.04 -13.11
C PHE A 296 11.06 10.05 -13.50
N VAL A 297 12.06 10.29 -12.65
CA VAL A 297 13.18 11.20 -12.96
C VAL A 297 14.14 10.53 -13.94
N LYS A 298 14.28 11.09 -15.15
CA LYS A 298 15.11 10.51 -16.23
C LYS A 298 16.21 11.48 -16.67
N PRO A 299 17.41 10.98 -17.04
CA PRO A 299 17.86 9.59 -16.96
C PRO A 299 18.48 9.19 -15.60
N PHE A 300 18.59 10.11 -14.63
CA PHE A 300 19.40 9.94 -13.42
C PHE A 300 18.65 9.42 -12.18
N GLY A 301 17.34 9.23 -12.25
CA GLY A 301 16.53 8.86 -11.10
C GLY A 301 16.86 7.48 -10.53
N THR A 302 16.48 7.25 -9.29
CA THR A 302 16.66 5.97 -8.60
C THR A 302 15.41 5.09 -8.63
N VAL A 303 14.23 5.69 -8.84
CA VAL A 303 12.95 4.98 -8.75
C VAL A 303 12.58 4.38 -10.10
N THR A 304 12.25 3.09 -10.10
CA THR A 304 11.90 2.26 -11.27
C THR A 304 10.56 1.55 -11.10
N ALA A 305 10.04 0.99 -12.19
CA ALA A 305 8.81 0.20 -12.18
C ALA A 305 8.90 -1.10 -11.34
N ALA A 306 10.10 -1.58 -10.97
CA ALA A 306 10.27 -2.77 -10.13
C ALA A 306 10.52 -2.46 -8.65
N ASN A 307 10.97 -1.24 -8.32
CA ASN A 307 11.10 -0.78 -6.93
C ASN A 307 9.97 0.16 -6.47
N SER A 308 8.98 0.40 -7.34
CA SER A 308 7.73 1.11 -7.04
C SER A 308 6.58 0.13 -6.77
N SER A 309 5.53 0.62 -6.11
CA SER A 309 4.21 -0.01 -6.16
C SER A 309 3.61 0.08 -7.57
N PHE A 310 2.52 -0.67 -7.77
CA PHE A 310 1.66 -0.57 -8.94
C PHE A 310 0.23 -0.22 -8.49
N LEU A 311 -0.61 0.10 -9.48
CA LEU A 311 -2.05 0.27 -9.34
C LEU A 311 -2.78 -0.71 -10.27
#